data_AF-A0A1B2DYL5-F1
#
_entry.id   AF-A0A1B2DYL5-F1
#
_cell.length_a   1.000
_cell.length_b   1.000
_cell.length_c   1.000
_cell.angle_alpha   90.00
_cell.angle_beta   90.00
_cell.angle_gamma   90.00
#
_symmetry.space_group_name_H-M   'P 1'
#
loop_
_entity.id
_entity.type
_entity.pdbx_description
1 polymer ?
#
loop_
_entity_poly.entity_id
_entity_poly.type
_entity_poly.pdbx_seq_one_letter_code
_entity_poly.pdbx_strand_id
1 'polypeptide(L)'
;MKKLKSIKFSITFFLILIMCSACLSTKEEGASGAILLDELTSLSEKGVSLNWDDFNKYSFEDIGSGVYIRKYQIEGGHELFITGKSLKSLPEKIYIINKNGKEVSLTQDGLREFFANDL
;
A
#
# COMPACT_ATOMS: atom_id res chain seq x y z
N MET A 1 33.44 13.81 56.95
CA MET A 1 34.19 12.79 56.17
C MET A 1 33.44 11.45 56.22
N LYS A 2 32.58 11.18 55.23
CA LYS A 2 32.02 9.84 54.94
C LYS A 2 31.95 9.71 53.41
N LYS A 3 32.42 8.58 52.90
CA LYS A 3 32.95 8.42 51.54
C LYS A 3 31.87 8.41 50.47
N LEU A 4 32.14 9.13 49.37
CA LEU A 4 31.39 9.09 48.11
C LEU A 4 31.52 7.67 47.52
N LYS A 5 30.41 6.94 47.43
CA LYS A 5 30.37 5.54 46.97
C LYS A 5 29.70 5.49 45.58
N SER A 6 30.52 5.21 44.57
CA SER A 6 30.19 4.47 43.34
C SER A 6 29.28 5.13 42.29
N ILE A 7 29.75 6.21 41.66
CA ILE A 7 29.34 6.59 40.29
C ILE A 7 30.06 5.67 39.29
N LYS A 8 29.55 4.44 39.09
CA LYS A 8 30.02 3.51 38.02
C LYS A 8 28.94 2.59 37.46
N PHE A 9 27.65 2.91 37.62
CA PHE A 9 26.57 2.08 37.05
C PHE A 9 25.73 2.80 36.00
N SER A 10 25.85 4.13 35.88
CA SER A 10 24.97 4.93 35.01
C SER A 10 25.52 5.14 33.59
N ILE A 11 26.79 4.83 33.33
CA ILE A 11 27.44 5.13 32.02
C ILE A 11 27.39 3.93 31.06
N THR A 12 27.21 2.71 31.57
CA THR A 12 27.06 1.52 30.73
C THR A 12 25.64 1.43 30.11
N PHE A 13 24.63 2.05 30.71
CA PHE A 13 23.26 2.02 30.18
C PHE A 13 23.04 3.00 29.02
N PHE A 14 23.82 4.09 28.94
CA PHE A 14 23.64 5.13 27.93
C PHE A 14 24.29 4.79 26.57
N LEU A 15 25.27 3.87 26.55
CA LEU A 15 25.93 3.43 25.32
C LEU A 15 25.10 2.41 24.52
N ILE A 16 24.14 1.74 25.14
CA ILE A 16 23.28 0.72 24.50
C ILE A 16 22.17 1.37 23.65
N LEU A 17 21.77 2.60 23.95
CA LEU A 17 20.74 3.34 23.22
C LEU A 17 21.23 3.99 21.91
N ILE A 18 22.54 3.98 21.64
CA ILE A 18 23.15 4.68 20.48
C ILE A 18 23.35 3.75 19.27
N MET A 19 23.11 2.44 19.40
CA MET A 19 23.29 1.46 18.31
C MET A 19 22.02 1.13 17.51
N CYS A 20 20.91 1.87 17.68
CA CYS A 20 19.68 1.67 16.91
C CYS A 20 19.46 2.67 15.76
N SER A 21 20.46 3.44 15.32
CA SER A 21 20.32 4.36 14.18
C SER A 21 21.13 3.99 12.94
N ALA A 22 21.67 2.78 12.87
CA ALA A 22 22.31 2.23 11.65
C ALA A 22 21.44 1.19 10.93
N CYS A 23 20.12 1.29 11.04
CA CYS A 23 19.23 0.87 9.96
C CYS A 23 18.86 2.10 9.12
N LEU A 24 19.88 2.80 8.59
CA LEU A 24 19.73 3.37 7.25
C LEU A 24 19.71 2.17 6.28
N SER A 25 18.60 1.44 6.27
CA SER A 25 18.23 0.71 5.07
C SER A 25 17.81 1.77 4.09
N THR A 26 18.71 2.09 3.17
CA THR A 26 18.37 2.65 1.87
C THR A 26 17.20 1.84 1.31
N LYS A 27 15.99 2.35 1.49
CA LYS A 27 14.84 2.11 0.62
C LYS A 27 14.44 3.46 0.06
N GLU A 28 15.33 4.05 -0.72
CA GLU A 28 14.88 4.92 -1.80
C GLU A 28 14.73 4.06 -3.05
N GLU A 29 13.58 3.41 -3.11
CA GLU A 29 12.86 3.00 -4.32
C GLU A 29 11.38 2.95 -3.89
N GLY A 30 10.62 4.02 -4.16
CA GLY A 30 9.14 4.00 -4.12
C GLY A 30 8.44 3.76 -2.78
N ALA A 31 8.93 4.28 -1.64
CA ALA A 31 8.16 4.28 -0.39
C ALA A 31 7.04 5.34 -0.42
N SER A 32 6.02 5.12 -1.24
CA SER A 32 4.75 5.86 -1.24
C SER A 32 3.70 4.84 -1.67
N GLY A 33 2.85 4.37 -0.73
CA GLY A 33 1.95 3.21 -0.87
C GLY A 33 0.84 3.31 -1.92
N ALA A 34 0.98 4.16 -2.94
CA ALA A 34 0.09 4.26 -4.08
C ALA A 34 0.57 3.36 -5.24
N ILE A 35 -0.38 2.86 -6.04
CA ILE A 35 -0.14 2.09 -7.26
C ILE A 35 0.22 3.05 -8.39
N LEU A 36 1.32 2.78 -9.09
CA LEU A 36 1.72 3.60 -10.24
C LEU A 36 0.85 3.29 -11.48
N LEU A 37 0.78 4.22 -12.43
CA LEU A 37 -0.05 4.06 -13.64
C LEU A 37 0.46 2.95 -14.58
N ASP A 38 1.76 2.72 -14.63
CA ASP A 38 2.40 1.62 -15.38
C ASP A 38 2.09 0.27 -14.71
N GLU A 39 2.15 0.19 -13.39
CA GLU A 39 1.78 -1.00 -12.63
C GLU A 39 0.29 -1.34 -12.78
N LEU A 40 -0.59 -0.34 -12.85
CA LEU A 40 -2.00 -0.52 -13.19
C LEU A 40 -2.17 -1.19 -14.56
N THR A 41 -1.37 -0.77 -15.54
CA THR A 41 -1.37 -1.36 -16.88
C THR A 41 -0.99 -2.83 -16.81
N SER A 42 0.10 -3.17 -16.12
CA SER A 42 0.53 -4.57 -15.92
C SER A 42 -0.51 -5.42 -15.17
N LEU A 43 -1.20 -4.86 -14.16
CA LEU A 43 -2.28 -5.55 -13.47
C LEU A 43 -3.44 -5.86 -14.43
N SER A 44 -3.82 -4.90 -15.28
CA SER A 44 -4.94 -5.07 -16.23
C SER A 44 -4.70 -6.17 -17.27
N GLU A 45 -3.45 -6.45 -17.63
CA GLU A 45 -3.07 -7.51 -18.56
C GLU A 45 -3.37 -8.92 -18.01
N LYS A 46 -3.35 -9.08 -16.69
CA LYS A 46 -3.70 -10.33 -16.02
C LYS A 46 -5.21 -10.63 -16.11
N GLY A 47 -6.03 -9.58 -16.29
CA GLY A 47 -7.48 -9.68 -16.54
C GLY A 47 -8.20 -10.55 -15.50
N VAL A 48 -8.93 -11.56 -15.97
CA VAL A 48 -9.76 -12.44 -15.12
C VAL A 48 -8.96 -13.29 -14.13
N SER A 49 -7.63 -13.34 -14.24
CA SER A 49 -6.77 -14.06 -13.30
C SER A 49 -6.30 -13.21 -12.12
N LEU A 50 -6.69 -11.93 -12.07
CA LEU A 50 -6.40 -11.04 -10.94
C LEU A 50 -7.05 -11.57 -9.66
N ASN A 51 -6.26 -11.58 -8.60
CA ASN A 51 -6.70 -12.00 -7.28
C ASN A 51 -6.17 -11.05 -6.19
N TRP A 52 -6.55 -11.29 -4.94
CA TRP A 52 -6.17 -10.43 -3.80
C TRP A 52 -4.66 -10.31 -3.60
N ASP A 53 -3.90 -11.38 -3.88
CA ASP A 53 -2.47 -11.43 -3.61
C ASP A 53 -1.64 -10.58 -4.58
N ASP A 54 -2.17 -10.34 -5.79
CA ASP A 54 -1.56 -9.42 -6.77
C ASP A 54 -1.42 -8.00 -6.23
N PHE A 55 -2.18 -7.66 -5.19
CA PHE A 55 -2.21 -6.33 -4.58
C PHE A 55 -1.55 -6.27 -3.19
N ASN A 56 -1.08 -7.40 -2.65
CA ASN A 56 -0.50 -7.44 -1.30
C ASN A 56 0.78 -6.59 -1.14
N LYS A 57 1.44 -6.23 -2.25
CA LYS A 57 2.59 -5.31 -2.23
C LYS A 57 2.21 -3.85 -2.01
N TYR A 58 0.94 -3.49 -2.19
CA TYR A 58 0.44 -2.12 -2.05
C TYR A 58 -0.23 -1.90 -0.69
N SER A 59 -0.19 -0.67 -0.20
CA SER A 59 -0.93 -0.29 0.99
C SER A 59 -2.40 -0.09 0.66
N PHE A 60 -3.29 -0.53 1.55
CA PHE A 60 -4.73 -0.36 1.38
C PHE A 60 -5.43 0.01 2.68
N GLU A 61 -6.57 0.65 2.53
CA GLU A 61 -7.56 0.84 3.58
C GLU A 61 -8.65 -0.23 3.45
N ASP A 62 -8.97 -0.93 4.55
CA ASP A 62 -10.15 -1.81 4.60
C ASP A 62 -11.36 -1.00 5.02
N ILE A 63 -12.29 -0.80 4.08
CA ILE A 63 -13.51 -0.03 4.29
C ILE A 63 -14.75 -0.93 4.28
N GLY A 64 -14.54 -2.25 4.34
CA GLY A 64 -15.59 -3.25 4.31
C GLY A 64 -16.39 -3.36 5.61
N SER A 65 -17.69 -3.61 5.50
CA SER A 65 -18.55 -3.96 6.65
C SER A 65 -19.39 -5.18 6.30
N GLY A 66 -18.88 -6.37 6.63
CA GLY A 66 -19.50 -7.66 6.29
C GLY A 66 -19.14 -8.21 4.90
N VAL A 67 -18.39 -7.44 4.11
CA VAL A 67 -17.72 -7.85 2.86
C VAL A 67 -16.30 -7.29 2.88
N TYR A 68 -15.38 -7.88 2.11
CA TYR A 68 -14.03 -7.34 1.97
C TYR A 68 -14.05 -6.23 0.93
N ILE A 69 -13.62 -5.03 1.31
CA ILE A 69 -13.43 -3.91 0.37
C ILE A 69 -12.09 -3.28 0.68
N ARG A 70 -11.11 -3.49 -0.20
CA ARG A 70 -9.80 -2.86 -0.11
C ARG A 70 -9.75 -1.66 -1.05
N LYS A 71 -9.45 -0.50 -0.49
CA LYS A 71 -9.23 0.75 -1.21
C LYS A 71 -7.73 1.04 -1.29
N TYR A 72 -7.24 1.24 -2.49
CA TYR A 72 -5.84 1.54 -2.78
C TYR A 72 -5.74 2.94 -3.39
N GLN A 73 -4.71 3.68 -3.00
CA GLN A 73 -4.36 4.93 -3.68
C GLN A 73 -3.65 4.61 -4.99
N ILE A 74 -3.92 5.41 -6.01
CA ILE A 74 -3.21 5.39 -7.30
C ILE A 74 -2.48 6.73 -7.43
N GLU A 75 -1.34 6.72 -8.13
CA GLU A 75 -0.68 7.93 -8.62
C GLU A 75 -1.69 8.93 -9.24
N GLY A 76 -1.49 10.22 -9.01
CA GLY A 76 -2.42 11.26 -9.48
C GLY A 76 -3.66 11.45 -8.59
N GLY A 77 -3.76 10.75 -7.46
CA GLY A 77 -4.84 10.93 -6.49
C GLY A 77 -6.13 10.18 -6.83
N HIS A 78 -6.05 9.19 -7.71
CA HIS A 78 -7.16 8.30 -8.03
C HIS A 78 -7.24 7.12 -7.04
N GLU A 79 -8.34 6.39 -7.04
CA GLU A 79 -8.57 5.30 -6.09
C GLU A 79 -9.02 4.02 -6.82
N LEU A 80 -8.39 2.90 -6.46
CA LEU A 80 -8.76 1.55 -6.90
C LEU A 80 -9.48 0.83 -5.76
N PHE A 81 -10.54 0.11 -6.10
CA PHE A 81 -11.31 -0.73 -5.19
C PHE A 81 -11.28 -2.18 -5.63
N ILE A 82 -11.11 -3.07 -4.65
CA ILE A 82 -11.25 -4.52 -4.81
C ILE A 82 -12.30 -4.98 -3.81
N THR A 83 -13.34 -5.65 -4.28
CA THR A 83 -14.44 -6.13 -3.43
C THR A 83 -14.75 -7.61 -3.65
N GLY A 84 -15.15 -8.29 -2.57
CA GLY A 84 -15.64 -9.66 -2.62
C GLY A 84 -16.04 -10.21 -1.26
N LYS A 85 -16.70 -11.38 -1.27
CA LYS A 85 -17.23 -12.02 -0.05
C LYS A 85 -16.19 -12.81 0.75
N SER A 86 -15.06 -13.16 0.13
CA SER A 86 -14.01 -13.98 0.76
C SER A 86 -12.65 -13.69 0.15
N LEU A 87 -11.62 -13.65 1.00
CA LEU A 87 -10.22 -13.58 0.56
C LEU A 87 -9.70 -14.92 -0.01
N LYS A 88 -10.45 -16.01 0.17
CA LYS A 88 -10.10 -17.34 -0.37
C LYS A 88 -10.63 -17.59 -1.80
N SER A 89 -11.49 -16.70 -2.30
CA SER A 89 -12.01 -16.74 -3.67
C SER A 89 -11.50 -15.52 -4.46
N LEU A 90 -11.63 -15.56 -5.78
CA LEU A 90 -11.36 -14.39 -6.61
C LEU A 90 -12.23 -13.19 -6.16
N PRO A 91 -11.72 -11.96 -6.29
CA PRO A 91 -12.54 -10.76 -6.12
C PRO A 91 -13.77 -10.80 -7.03
N GLU A 92 -14.88 -10.26 -6.56
CA GLU A 92 -16.10 -10.13 -7.36
C GLU A 92 -15.99 -8.94 -8.32
N LYS A 93 -15.29 -7.87 -7.93
CA LYS A 93 -15.09 -6.68 -8.76
C LYS A 93 -13.78 -5.99 -8.41
N ILE A 94 -13.11 -5.49 -9.45
CA ILE A 94 -11.91 -4.64 -9.36
C ILE A 94 -12.14 -3.44 -10.26
N TYR A 95 -12.11 -2.22 -9.71
CA TYR A 95 -12.48 -1.01 -10.44
C TYR A 95 -11.79 0.24 -9.89
N ILE A 96 -11.73 1.27 -10.73
CA ILE A 96 -11.23 2.61 -10.43
C ILE A 96 -12.43 3.55 -10.33
N ILE A 97 -12.40 4.50 -9.41
CA ILE A 97 -13.29 5.67 -9.45
C ILE A 97 -12.56 6.80 -10.15
N ASN A 98 -13.13 7.25 -11.26
CA ASN A 98 -12.57 8.34 -12.04
C ASN A 98 -12.99 9.71 -11.47
N LYS A 99 -12.46 10.82 -12.00
CA LYS A 99 -12.71 12.17 -11.44
C LYS A 99 -14.18 12.61 -11.52
N ASN A 100 -14.95 11.98 -12.39
CA ASN A 100 -16.39 12.22 -12.53
C ASN A 100 -17.22 11.35 -11.57
N GLY A 101 -16.58 10.56 -10.71
CA GLY A 101 -17.24 9.61 -9.81
C GLY A 101 -17.74 8.36 -10.51
N LYS A 102 -17.36 8.12 -11.78
CA LYS A 102 -17.76 6.93 -12.54
C LYS A 102 -16.84 5.77 -12.20
N GLU A 103 -17.45 4.60 -12.01
CA GLU A 103 -16.73 3.33 -11.89
C GLU A 103 -16.23 2.85 -13.25
N VAL A 104 -14.94 2.53 -13.33
CA VAL A 104 -14.28 1.98 -14.51
C VAL A 104 -13.60 0.67 -14.11
N SER A 105 -13.98 -0.45 -14.74
CA SER A 105 -13.40 -1.76 -14.42
C SER A 105 -11.90 -1.79 -14.72
N LEU A 106 -11.11 -2.48 -13.89
CA LEU A 106 -9.68 -2.71 -14.16
C LEU A 106 -9.50 -3.76 -15.27
N THR A 107 -9.71 -3.35 -16.50
CA THR A 107 -9.44 -4.11 -17.72
C THR A 107 -8.65 -3.22 -18.68
N GLN A 108 -8.06 -3.80 -19.73
CA GLN A 108 -7.36 -3.01 -20.75
C GLN A 108 -8.26 -1.97 -21.43
N ASP A 109 -9.55 -2.28 -21.64
CA ASP A 109 -10.52 -1.33 -22.21
C ASP A 109 -10.90 -0.25 -21.19
N GLY A 110 -11.10 -0.64 -19.93
CA GLY A 110 -11.38 0.31 -18.85
C GLY A 110 -10.22 1.28 -18.63
N LEU A 111 -8.98 0.79 -18.60
CA LEU A 111 -7.81 1.66 -18.48
C LEU A 111 -7.64 2.61 -19.66
N ARG A 112 -7.95 2.16 -20.88
CA ARG A 112 -7.97 3.05 -22.05
C ARG A 112 -8.98 4.19 -21.88
N GLU A 113 -10.17 3.90 -21.37
CA GLU A 113 -11.18 4.93 -21.07
C GLU A 113 -10.70 5.86 -19.94
N PHE A 114 -10.12 5.30 -18.87
CA PHE A 114 -9.60 6.05 -17.74
C PHE A 114 -8.50 7.04 -18.18
N PHE A 115 -7.48 6.57 -18.90
CA PHE A 115 -6.39 7.42 -19.37
C PHE A 115 -6.84 8.48 -20.38
N ALA A 116 -7.87 8.21 -21.19
CA ALA A 116 -8.37 9.19 -22.16
C ALA A 116 -9.19 10.33 -21.52
N ASN A 117 -9.78 10.08 -20.34
CA ASN A 117 -10.72 11.01 -19.72
C ASN A 117 -10.17 11.68 -18.46
N ASP A 118 -9.22 11.07 -17.76
CA ASP A 118 -8.85 11.43 -16.39
C ASP A 118 -7.39 11.86 -16.20
N LEU A 119 -6.50 11.50 -17.14
CA LEU A 119 -5.12 12.01 -17.25
C LEU A 119 -5.01 13.05 -18.38
#